data_AF-A0A3D1CN47-F1
#
_entry.id   AF-A0A3D1CN47-F1
#
_cell.length_a   1.000
_cell.length_b   1.000
_cell.length_c   1.000
_cell.angle_alpha   90.00
_cell.angle_beta   90.00
_cell.angle_gamma   90.00
#
_symmetry.space_group_name_H-M   'P 1'
#
loop_
_entity.id
_entity.type
_entity.pdbx_description
1 polymer ?
#
loop_
_entity_poly.entity_id
_entity_poly.type
_entity_poly.pdbx_seq_one_letter_code
_entity_poly.pdbx_strand_id
1 'polypeptide(L)'
;AYELSDTPILGALIATLGVFLPGFLLLLGVLKNWQALASKPLVSGAINGVNASVVGLLLSALYQPVFSSAVVAPIDMALVIVGFYLHKKLNLSVLWMIVFFVAAGLVTGMM
;
A
#
# COMPACT_ATOMS: atom_id res chain seq x y z
N ALA A 1 -23.54 -5.49 -15.20
CA ALA A 1 -22.95 -5.15 -16.51
C ALA A 1 -22.04 -3.96 -16.29
N TYR A 2 -20.72 -4.14 -16.41
CA TYR A 2 -19.82 -3.00 -16.54
C TYR A 2 -20.05 -2.45 -17.95
N GLU A 3 -20.70 -1.29 -18.05
CA GLU A 3 -20.71 -0.51 -19.30
C GLU A 3 -19.24 -0.20 -19.61
N LEU A 4 -18.65 -0.92 -20.56
CA LEU A 4 -17.35 -0.55 -21.12
C LEU A 4 -17.59 0.79 -21.81
N SER A 5 -17.27 1.89 -21.11
CA SER A 5 -17.33 3.25 -21.64
C SER A 5 -16.78 3.26 -23.07
N ASP A 6 -17.46 3.90 -24.02
CA ASP A 6 -17.12 3.90 -25.45
C ASP A 6 -15.68 4.39 -25.74
N THR A 7 -15.02 5.01 -24.76
CA THR A 7 -13.63 5.51 -24.85
C THR A 7 -12.79 5.18 -23.61
N PRO A 8 -12.47 3.89 -23.34
CA PRO A 8 -11.81 3.49 -22.11
C PRO A 8 -10.39 4.07 -21.97
N ILE A 9 -9.68 4.24 -23.08
CA ILE A 9 -8.34 4.83 -23.12
C ILE A 9 -8.39 6.32 -22.75
N LEU A 10 -9.37 7.06 -23.30
CA LEU A 10 -9.54 8.48 -23.00
C LEU A 10 -9.92 8.69 -21.54
N GLY A 11 -10.84 7.87 -21.01
CA GLY A 11 -11.20 7.87 -19.59
C GLY A 11 -10.00 7.60 -18.68
N ALA A 12 -9.17 6.60 -19.00
CA ALA A 12 -7.96 6.29 -18.25
C ALA A 12 -6.94 7.45 -18.28
N LEU A 13 -6.73 8.10 -19.44
CA LEU A 13 -5.85 9.26 -19.55
C LEU A 13 -6.36 10.45 -18.72
N ILE A 14 -7.65 10.77 -18.81
CA ILE A 14 -8.25 11.86 -18.03
C ILE A 14 -8.18 11.56 -16.53
N ALA A 15 -8.50 10.33 -16.10
CA ALA A 15 -8.40 9.93 -14.70
C ALA A 15 -6.96 10.01 -14.16
N THR A 16 -5.99 9.54 -14.96
CA THR A 16 -4.57 9.63 -14.60
C THR A 16 -4.14 11.08 -14.46
N LEU A 17 -4.46 11.94 -15.44
CA LEU A 17 -4.16 13.37 -15.34
C LEU A 17 -4.88 14.00 -14.14
N GLY A 18 -6.15 13.70 -13.91
CA GLY A 18 -6.91 14.26 -12.79
C GLY A 18 -6.34 13.90 -11.41
N VAL A 19 -5.85 12.68 -11.22
CA VAL A 19 -5.26 12.22 -9.95
C VAL A 19 -3.84 12.75 -9.76
N PHE A 20 -3.01 12.76 -10.80
CA PHE A 20 -1.58 13.07 -10.66
C PHE A 20 -1.22 14.53 -10.93
N LEU A 21 -1.91 15.22 -11.84
CA LEU A 21 -1.58 16.59 -12.25
C LEU A 21 -1.58 17.60 -11.08
N PRO A 22 -2.57 17.65 -10.16
CA PRO A 22 -2.53 18.63 -9.06
C PRO A 22 -1.34 18.39 -8.12
N GLY A 23 -1.05 17.13 -7.77
CA GLY A 23 0.12 16.79 -6.96
C GLY A 23 1.44 17.12 -7.66
N PHE A 24 1.52 16.89 -8.97
CA PHE A 24 2.69 17.21 -9.78
C PHE A 24 2.92 18.73 -9.88
N LEU A 25 1.87 19.53 -10.09
CA LEU A 25 1.96 20.99 -10.12
C LEU A 25 2.40 21.56 -8.76
N LEU A 26 1.88 21.00 -7.65
CA LEU A 26 2.33 21.36 -6.30
C LEU A 26 3.82 21.06 -6.09
N LEU A 27 4.28 19.88 -6.54
CA LEU A 27 5.70 19.53 -6.47
C LEU A 27 6.55 20.54 -7.24
N LEU A 28 6.21 20.84 -8.49
CA LEU A 28 6.93 21.82 -9.31
C LEU A 28 6.93 23.22 -8.68
N GLY A 29 5.80 23.66 -8.13
CA GLY A 29 5.66 24.97 -7.49
C GLY A 29 6.54 25.14 -6.25
N VAL A 30 6.81 24.07 -5.51
CA VAL A 30 7.59 24.12 -4.27
C VAL A 30 9.05 23.68 -4.47
N LEU A 31 9.37 22.96 -5.54
CA LEU A 31 10.68 22.32 -5.77
C LEU A 31 11.88 23.25 -5.54
N LYS A 32 11.86 24.46 -6.12
CA LYS A 32 12.97 25.43 -6.03
C LYS A 32 13.25 25.88 -4.59
N ASN A 33 12.21 25.94 -3.75
CA ASN A 33 12.28 26.49 -2.40
C ASN A 33 12.10 25.42 -1.31
N TRP A 34 12.02 24.14 -1.68
CA TRP A 34 11.72 23.04 -0.76
C TRP A 34 12.68 23.01 0.42
N GLN A 35 13.99 23.12 0.18
CA GLN A 35 15.01 23.06 1.24
C GLN A 35 14.85 24.19 2.27
N ALA A 36 14.50 25.40 1.81
CA ALA A 36 14.28 26.56 2.68
C ALA A 36 12.95 26.49 3.43
N LEU A 37 11.96 25.77 2.90
CA LEU A 37 10.68 25.57 3.54
C LEU A 37 10.74 24.44 4.58
N ALA A 38 11.41 23.33 4.23
CA ALA A 38 11.60 22.15 5.07
C ALA A 38 12.53 22.43 6.27
N SER A 39 13.39 23.44 6.21
CA SER A 39 14.22 23.86 7.36
C SER A 39 13.43 24.60 8.44
N LYS A 40 12.20 25.06 8.15
CA LYS A 40 11.34 25.68 9.17
C LYS A 40 10.79 24.61 10.13
N PRO A 41 10.97 24.76 11.45
CA PRO A 41 10.55 23.75 12.43
C PRO A 41 9.07 23.36 12.33
N LEU A 42 8.19 24.32 12.08
CA LEU A 42 6.75 24.08 11.93
C LEU A 42 6.42 23.21 10.70
N VAL A 43 7.11 23.45 9.58
CA VAL A 43 6.89 22.69 8.33
C VAL A 43 7.44 21.29 8.46
N SER A 44 8.64 21.13 9.01
CA SER A 44 9.23 19.81 9.30
C SER A 44 8.34 19.00 10.25
N GLY A 45 7.81 19.64 11.30
CA GLY A 45 6.85 19.02 12.22
C GLY A 45 5.56 18.58 11.51
N ALA A 46 5.01 19.43 10.65
CA ALA A 46 3.82 19.08 9.85
C ALA A 46 4.08 17.91 8.90
N ILE A 47 5.21 17.88 8.20
CA ILE A 47 5.61 16.77 7.31
C ILE A 47 5.73 15.46 8.11
N ASN A 48 6.35 15.50 9.29
CA ASN A 48 6.42 14.33 10.17
C ASN A 48 5.04 13.86 10.63
N GLY A 49 4.14 14.80 10.94
CA GLY A 49 2.74 14.48 11.28
C GLY A 49 2.00 13.82 10.12
N VAL A 50 2.19 14.30 8.89
CA VAL A 50 1.65 13.68 7.67
C VAL A 50 2.20 12.26 7.51
N ASN A 51 3.51 12.07 7.64
CA ASN A 51 4.14 10.74 7.55
C ASN A 51 3.58 9.78 8.62
N ALA A 52 3.43 10.25 9.86
CA ALA A 52 2.82 9.46 10.94
C ALA A 52 1.35 9.10 10.64
N SER A 53 0.60 10.03 10.05
CA SER A 53 -0.80 9.82 9.67
C SER A 53 -0.93 8.75 8.59
N VAL A 54 -0.03 8.77 7.59
CA VAL A 54 0.01 7.74 6.54
C VAL A 54 0.29 6.36 7.13
N VAL A 55 1.28 6.23 8.03
CA VAL A 55 1.55 4.96 8.71
C VAL A 55 0.33 4.48 9.51
N GLY A 56 -0.37 5.39 10.20
CA GLY A 56 -1.61 5.07 10.90
C GLY A 56 -2.73 4.58 9.97
N LEU A 57 -2.91 5.23 8.81
CA LEU A 57 -3.88 4.80 7.80
C LEU A 57 -3.51 3.44 7.19
N LEU A 58 -2.22 3.19 6.92
CA LEU A 58 -1.74 1.88 6.44
C LEU A 58 -1.98 0.78 7.48
N LEU A 59 -1.73 1.07 8.76
CA LEU A 59 -2.01 0.13 9.84
C LEU A 59 -3.52 -0.13 9.97
N SER A 60 -4.34 0.91 9.85
CA SER A 60 -5.80 0.78 9.85
C SER A 60 -6.28 -0.09 8.69
N ALA A 61 -5.77 0.15 7.48
CA ALA A 61 -6.09 -0.64 6.29
C ALA A 61 -5.59 -2.09 6.40
N LEU A 62 -4.43 -2.27 7.04
CA LEU A 62 -3.88 -3.59 7.33
C LEU A 62 -4.79 -4.38 8.27
N TYR A 63 -5.34 -3.76 9.31
CA TYR A 63 -6.30 -4.44 10.19
C TYR A 63 -7.63 -4.70 9.48
N GLN A 64 -8.22 -3.65 8.90
CA GLN A 64 -9.48 -3.70 8.16
C GLN A 64 -9.33 -2.98 6.81
N PRO A 65 -9.51 -3.66 5.67
CA PRO A 65 -10.08 -5.01 5.51
C PRO A 65 -9.04 -6.13 5.44
N VAL A 66 -7.74 -5.84 5.34
CA VAL A 66 -6.77 -6.85 4.87
C VAL A 66 -6.67 -8.03 5.83
N PHE A 67 -6.39 -7.79 7.12
CA PHE A 67 -6.24 -8.85 8.11
C PHE A 67 -7.59 -9.52 8.41
N SER A 68 -8.64 -8.74 8.63
CA SER A 68 -9.97 -9.29 8.92
C SER A 68 -10.55 -10.13 7.79
N SER A 69 -10.23 -9.84 6.52
CA SER A 69 -10.70 -10.64 5.40
C SER A 69 -9.79 -11.83 5.08
N ALA A 70 -8.53 -11.81 5.50
CA ALA A 70 -7.55 -12.85 5.20
C ALA A 70 -7.42 -13.91 6.32
N VAL A 71 -7.65 -13.55 7.58
CA VAL A 71 -7.50 -14.46 8.73
C VAL A 71 -8.86 -14.77 9.31
N VAL A 72 -9.44 -15.89 8.87
CA VAL A 72 -10.78 -16.33 9.30
C VAL A 72 -10.67 -17.56 10.21
N ALA A 73 -9.73 -18.46 9.91
CA ALA A 73 -9.49 -19.67 10.67
C ALA A 73 -8.15 -19.63 11.45
N PRO A 74 -8.00 -20.44 12.51
CA PRO A 74 -6.74 -20.54 13.25
C PRO A 74 -5.54 -20.95 12.39
N ILE A 75 -5.76 -21.72 11.32
CA ILE A 75 -4.72 -22.13 10.38
C ILE A 75 -4.16 -20.93 9.59
N ASP A 76 -5.01 -19.98 9.21
CA ASP A 76 -4.60 -18.76 8.50
C ASP A 76 -3.65 -17.93 9.38
N MET A 77 -3.98 -17.84 10.69
CA MET A 77 -3.12 -17.16 11.66
C MET A 77 -1.77 -17.86 11.82
N ALA A 78 -1.76 -19.20 11.84
CA ALA A 78 -0.51 -19.97 11.89
C ALA A 78 0.36 -19.70 10.65
N LEU A 79 -0.25 -19.68 9.45
CA LEU A 79 0.46 -19.35 8.20
C LEU A 79 1.01 -17.92 8.20
N VAL A 80 0.29 -16.95 8.73
CA VAL A 80 0.77 -15.56 8.89
C VAL A 80 2.00 -15.51 9.78
N ILE A 81 1.99 -16.19 10.94
CA ILE A 81 3.14 -16.23 11.86
C ILE A 81 4.34 -16.89 11.20
N VAL A 82 4.15 -18.01 10.52
CA VAL A 82 5.22 -18.72 9.79
C VAL A 82 5.77 -17.86 8.66
N GLY A 83 4.90 -17.25 7.86
CA GLY A 83 5.30 -16.35 6.77
C GLY A 83 6.10 -15.15 7.27
N PHE A 84 5.68 -14.52 8.36
CA PHE A 84 6.41 -13.42 8.99
C PHE A 84 7.78 -13.87 9.51
N TYR A 85 7.86 -15.04 10.13
CA TYR A 85 9.12 -15.61 10.60
C TYR A 85 10.08 -15.93 9.43
N LEU A 86 9.57 -16.54 8.37
CA LEU A 86 10.33 -16.84 7.15
C LEU A 86 10.87 -15.54 6.52
N HIS A 87 10.04 -14.50 6.42
CA HIS A 87 10.48 -13.20 5.91
C HIS A 87 11.59 -12.59 6.77
N LYS A 88 11.39 -12.51 8.08
CA LYS A 88 12.28 -11.80 8.99
C LYS A 88 13.60 -12.54 9.26
N LYS A 89 13.58 -13.88 9.34
CA LYS A 89 14.76 -14.67 9.68
C LYS A 89 15.58 -15.06 8.46
N LEU A 90 14.92 -15.34 7.34
CA LEU A 90 15.59 -15.79 6.12
C LEU A 90 15.78 -14.67 5.09
N ASN A 91 15.33 -13.44 5.40
CA ASN A 91 15.34 -12.28 4.49
C ASN A 91 14.80 -12.62 3.09
N LEU A 92 13.79 -13.51 3.04
CA LEU A 92 13.21 -13.94 1.77
C LEU A 92 12.51 -12.77 1.11
N SER A 93 12.79 -12.58 -0.18
CA SER A 93 12.12 -11.56 -0.98
C SER A 93 10.61 -11.79 -0.99
N VAL A 94 9.86 -10.71 -1.20
CA VAL A 94 8.38 -10.75 -1.24
C VAL A 94 7.86 -11.78 -2.24
N LEU A 95 8.61 -12.06 -3.32
CA LEU A 95 8.26 -13.07 -4.32
C LEU A 95 8.18 -14.49 -3.72
N TRP A 96 9.15 -14.90 -2.90
CA TRP A 96 9.12 -16.22 -2.26
C TRP A 96 7.95 -16.37 -1.29
N MET A 97 7.57 -15.28 -0.63
CA MET A 97 6.40 -15.26 0.23
C MET A 97 5.09 -15.44 -0.54
N ILE A 98 4.96 -14.82 -1.71
CA ILE A 98 3.80 -15.02 -2.58
C ILE A 98 3.70 -16.50 -2.98
N VAL A 99 4.80 -17.11 -3.42
CA VAL A 99 4.83 -18.53 -3.78
C VAL A 99 4.45 -19.42 -2.59
N PHE A 100 4.99 -19.14 -1.40
CA PHE A 100 4.66 -19.87 -0.17
C PHE A 100 3.17 -19.80 0.17
N PHE A 101 2.56 -18.61 0.18
CA PHE A 101 1.15 -18.46 0.53
C PHE A 101 0.21 -19.03 -0.54
N VAL A 102 0.56 -18.92 -1.83
CA VAL A 102 -0.21 -19.56 -2.90
C VAL A 102 -0.18 -21.08 -2.75
N ALA A 103 1.00 -21.66 -2.53
CA ALA A 103 1.15 -23.10 -2.32
C ALA A 103 0.39 -23.56 -1.06
N ALA A 104 0.51 -22.82 0.05
CA ALA A 104 -0.22 -23.12 1.29
C ALA A 104 -1.73 -23.06 1.07
N GLY A 105 -2.23 -22.03 0.37
CA GLY A 105 -3.65 -21.86 0.06
C GLY A 105 -4.22 -22.97 -0.82
N LEU A 106 -3.45 -23.47 -1.79
CA LEU A 106 -3.86 -24.64 -2.59
C LEU A 106 -4.00 -25.90 -1.73
N VAL A 107 -3.05 -26.14 -0.84
CA VAL A 107 -3.07 -27.32 0.05
C VAL A 107 -4.24 -27.25 1.04
N THR A 108 -4.49 -26.09 1.65
CA THR A 108 -5.60 -25.93 2.60
C THR A 108 -6.96 -25.86 1.92
N GLY A 109 -7.05 -25.30 0.71
CA GLY A 109 -8.31 -25.26 -0.05
C GLY A 109 -8.71 -26.59 -0.69
N MET A 110 -7.79 -27.55 -0.77
CA MET A 110 -8.06 -28.92 -1.23
C MET A 110 -8.51 -29.86 -0.09
N MET A 111 -8.41 -29.45 1.18
CA MET A 111 -8.87 -30.20 2.36
C MET A 111 -10.26 -29.74 2.78
#